data_AF-A0AAV5Q3C4-F1
#
_entry.id   AF-A0AAV5Q3C4-F1
#
_cell.length_a   1.000
_cell.length_b   1.000
_cell.length_c   1.000
_cell.angle_alpha   90.00
_cell.angle_beta   90.00
_cell.angle_gamma   90.00
#
_symmetry.space_group_name_H-M   'P 1'
#
loop_
_entity.id
_entity.type
_entity.pdbx_description
1 polymer ?
#
loop_
_entity_poly.entity_id
_entity_poly.type
_entity_poly.pdbx_seq_one_letter_code
_entity_poly.pdbx_strand_id
1 'polypeptide(L)'
;MEKKTANLVDIWSQIDPCDILTTNIPKHDVFFEPNAQNITFSFLNYLDNKKEFKKTTIKSSKYKGIYDLYHDLKCASILKINEYQDQTAQSKQMYQFIDRFYRVTTEMLLREAVQFGIDINEEMDNGKENSNSEEFDVNVDKISKKVSELGRQFEMISNVIYQANGQAISIFTGPNMPFFSSLSKQSELDDREAMLDIHNGVNSIKVLPSIPPASSLEPSKQALKPDLMGHLSISERSGDSKMVLDNYMHPNWLRLMDAQWLKHGESIREMMFTFAPVFDEGNVVISNEWRGKVWCQQVGFEKLLKIKNASSGQTNDLATVNNSNSKNSNLEFYHDPQENVKTASTQGKIDVGKILTLGNYPTDGDIESVQNNNVQKTISKLILQLSELRQGRKRSKVSKVGPREKQLYQRAQRLLAGLVSQKRPQQVALDPRIAVLTHSYAGVLPDNWHDKGIEKSGKRSKRW
;
A
#
# COMPACT_ATOMS: atom_id res chain seq x y z
N MET A 1 15.35 12.13 -31.86
CA MET A 1 16.62 12.02 -31.11
C MET A 1 17.09 13.38 -30.61
N GLU A 2 17.45 14.32 -31.48
CA GLU A 2 17.98 15.65 -31.07
C GLU A 2 17.14 16.43 -30.05
N LYS A 3 15.80 16.49 -30.20
CA LYS A 3 14.93 17.16 -29.22
C LYS A 3 14.88 16.46 -27.85
N LYS A 4 15.11 15.14 -27.80
CA LYS A 4 15.08 14.36 -26.55
C LYS A 4 16.43 14.32 -25.87
N THR A 5 17.52 14.27 -26.63
CA THR A 5 18.87 14.46 -26.08
C THR A 5 19.01 15.86 -25.49
N ALA A 6 18.41 16.89 -26.11
CA ALA A 6 18.30 18.23 -25.52
C ALA A 6 17.55 18.20 -24.17
N ASN A 7 16.37 17.56 -24.12
CA ASN A 7 15.61 17.44 -22.87
C ASN A 7 16.39 16.66 -21.78
N LEU A 8 17.14 15.62 -22.15
CA LEU A 8 17.98 14.86 -21.21
C LEU A 8 19.10 15.74 -20.64
N VAL A 9 19.80 16.47 -21.51
CA VAL A 9 20.87 17.39 -21.09
C VAL A 9 20.32 18.52 -20.21
N ASP A 10 19.12 19.02 -20.48
CA ASP A 10 18.44 20.00 -19.63
C ASP A 10 18.13 19.45 -18.25
N ILE A 11 17.62 18.22 -18.16
CA ILE A 11 17.36 17.54 -16.88
C ILE A 11 18.68 17.29 -16.12
N TRP A 12 19.72 16.82 -16.81
CA TRP A 12 21.03 16.59 -16.20
C TRP A 12 21.66 17.88 -15.71
N SER A 13 21.46 19.01 -16.40
CA SER A 13 21.96 20.30 -15.94
C SER A 13 21.37 20.75 -14.60
N GLN A 14 20.18 20.27 -14.24
CA GLN A 14 19.55 20.53 -12.94
C GLN A 14 20.06 19.59 -11.84
N ILE A 15 20.63 18.44 -12.22
CA ILE A 15 21.08 17.37 -11.32
C ILE A 15 22.61 17.37 -11.16
N ASP A 16 23.36 18.20 -11.90
CA ASP A 16 24.83 18.24 -11.94
C ASP A 16 25.43 19.30 -11.00
N PRO A 17 25.70 19.00 -9.71
CA PRO A 17 26.39 19.92 -8.80
C PRO A 17 27.91 19.96 -9.01
N CYS A 18 28.48 19.05 -9.80
CA CYS A 18 29.92 18.85 -9.95
C CYS A 18 30.45 19.30 -11.31
N ASP A 19 29.62 20.00 -12.09
CA ASP A 19 29.94 20.58 -13.39
C ASP A 19 30.46 19.55 -14.41
N ILE A 20 30.04 18.28 -14.29
CA ILE A 20 30.43 17.14 -15.13
C ILE A 20 30.11 17.44 -16.61
N LEU A 21 28.98 18.07 -16.89
CA LEU A 21 28.57 18.41 -18.26
C LEU A 21 29.41 19.51 -18.91
N THR A 22 30.12 20.31 -18.10
CA THR A 22 31.02 21.38 -18.57
C THR A 22 32.48 20.94 -18.60
N THR A 23 32.75 19.69 -18.23
CA THR A 23 34.11 19.16 -18.25
C THR A 23 34.69 19.11 -19.64
N ASN A 24 36.00 19.30 -19.68
CA ASN A 24 36.76 19.32 -20.91
C ASN A 24 37.13 17.88 -21.27
N ILE A 25 36.48 17.36 -22.30
CA ILE A 25 36.70 16.00 -22.83
C ILE A 25 37.43 16.14 -24.18
N PRO A 26 38.29 15.19 -24.58
CA PRO A 26 38.78 15.14 -25.96
C PRO A 26 37.61 15.07 -26.94
N LYS A 27 37.77 15.70 -28.11
CA LYS A 27 36.80 15.56 -29.21
C LYS A 27 36.62 14.09 -29.59
N HIS A 28 35.41 13.73 -29.98
CA HIS A 28 35.05 12.41 -30.50
C HIS A 28 35.97 11.95 -31.65
N ASP A 29 36.45 12.87 -32.50
CA ASP A 29 37.39 12.54 -33.58
C ASP A 29 38.80 12.14 -33.09
N VAL A 30 39.13 12.46 -31.83
CA VAL A 30 40.46 12.26 -31.23
C VAL A 30 40.50 11.04 -30.32
N PHE A 31 39.42 10.76 -29.59
CA PHE A 31 39.28 9.58 -28.76
C PHE A 31 37.85 9.04 -28.88
N PHE A 32 37.75 7.83 -29.41
CA PHE A 32 36.51 7.08 -29.49
C PHE A 32 36.84 5.61 -29.31
N GLU A 33 36.25 4.99 -28.29
CA GLU A 33 36.37 3.56 -28.05
C GLU A 33 35.02 2.90 -28.40
N PRO A 34 35.00 1.93 -29.33
CA PRO A 34 33.76 1.24 -29.70
C PRO A 34 33.28 0.30 -28.60
N ASN A 35 34.15 -0.28 -27.77
CA ASN A 35 33.74 -1.17 -26.68
C ASN A 35 33.55 -0.43 -25.35
N ALA A 36 32.31 -0.38 -24.87
CA ALA A 36 31.94 0.25 -23.60
C ALA A 36 32.75 -0.23 -22.38
N GLN A 37 33.16 -1.51 -22.35
CA GLN A 37 33.92 -2.09 -21.24
C GLN A 37 35.36 -1.57 -21.20
N ASN A 38 35.97 -1.36 -22.37
CA ASN A 38 37.36 -0.96 -22.49
C ASN A 38 37.58 0.55 -22.36
N ILE A 39 36.51 1.36 -22.34
CA ILE A 39 36.59 2.83 -22.24
C ILE A 39 37.51 3.26 -21.09
N THR A 40 37.36 2.67 -19.89
CA THR A 40 38.14 3.09 -18.72
C THR A 40 39.63 2.89 -18.95
N PHE A 41 40.04 1.69 -19.38
CA PHE A 41 41.43 1.35 -19.63
C PHE A 41 42.03 2.16 -20.80
N SER A 42 41.34 2.21 -21.95
CA SER A 42 41.76 2.95 -23.13
C SER A 42 41.91 4.45 -22.85
N PHE A 43 40.99 5.02 -22.07
CA PHE A 43 41.00 6.45 -21.74
C PHE A 43 42.10 6.81 -20.74
N LEU A 44 42.33 6.00 -19.70
CA LEU A 44 43.45 6.22 -18.78
C LEU A 44 44.80 6.13 -19.50
N ASN A 45 44.98 5.11 -20.35
CA ASN A 45 46.18 5.02 -21.20
C ASN A 45 46.34 6.22 -22.14
N TYR A 46 45.23 6.76 -22.66
CA TYR A 46 45.27 7.97 -23.48
C TYR A 46 45.71 9.20 -22.69
N LEU A 47 45.21 9.39 -21.47
CA LEU A 47 45.59 10.49 -20.58
C LEU A 47 47.07 10.43 -20.18
N ASP A 48 47.59 9.24 -19.91
CA ASP A 48 49.00 9.04 -19.58
C ASP A 48 49.93 9.39 -20.76
N ASN A 49 49.49 9.10 -21.99
CA ASN A 49 50.25 9.35 -23.22
C ASN A 49 50.11 10.79 -23.76
N LYS A 50 48.99 11.48 -23.53
CA LYS A 50 48.73 12.85 -24.01
C LYS A 50 48.09 13.73 -22.93
N LYS A 51 48.89 14.61 -22.33
CA LYS A 51 48.46 15.56 -21.28
C LYS A 51 47.63 16.75 -21.79
N GLU A 52 47.64 17.05 -23.08
CA GLU A 52 46.89 18.17 -23.67
C GLU A 52 46.09 17.75 -24.91
N PHE A 53 44.77 17.99 -24.87
CA PHE A 53 43.85 17.70 -25.96
C PHE A 53 42.89 18.87 -26.24
N LYS A 54 42.35 18.91 -27.46
CA LYS A 54 41.31 19.88 -27.85
C LYS A 54 40.04 19.58 -27.05
N LYS A 55 39.62 20.57 -26.26
CA LYS A 55 38.56 20.46 -25.27
C LYS A 55 37.19 20.67 -25.91
N THR A 56 36.28 19.73 -25.71
CA THR A 56 34.84 19.89 -25.95
C THR A 56 34.07 19.59 -24.68
N THR A 57 32.89 20.21 -24.55
CA THR A 57 31.98 19.98 -23.42
C THR A 57 30.70 19.32 -23.92
N ILE A 58 30.06 18.50 -23.07
CA ILE A 58 28.84 17.75 -23.41
C ILE A 58 27.69 18.69 -23.82
N LYS A 59 27.65 19.91 -23.27
CA LYS A 59 26.65 20.93 -23.66
C LYS A 59 26.85 21.50 -25.08
N SER A 60 28.08 21.43 -25.59
CA SER A 60 28.46 22.03 -26.88
C SER A 60 28.49 21.03 -28.03
N SER A 61 28.55 19.74 -27.74
CA SER A 61 28.58 18.65 -28.71
C SER A 61 27.18 18.30 -29.21
N LYS A 62 27.08 18.06 -30.52
CA LYS A 62 25.87 17.48 -31.14
C LYS A 62 26.08 15.99 -31.30
N TYR A 63 25.23 15.21 -30.65
CA TYR A 63 25.31 13.75 -30.65
C TYR A 63 24.42 13.16 -31.74
N LYS A 64 24.96 12.18 -32.50
CA LYS A 64 24.21 11.45 -33.53
C LYS A 64 23.60 10.17 -32.95
N GLY A 65 24.36 9.44 -32.14
CA GLY A 65 23.93 8.23 -31.42
C GLY A 65 23.71 8.43 -29.92
N ILE A 66 23.03 7.47 -29.28
CA ILE A 66 22.95 7.39 -27.81
C ILE A 66 24.29 6.93 -27.24
N TYR A 67 25.01 6.06 -27.97
CA TYR A 67 26.32 5.57 -27.56
C TYR A 67 27.35 6.70 -27.42
N ASP A 68 27.41 7.64 -28.37
CA ASP A 68 28.31 8.79 -28.33
C ASP A 68 28.12 9.61 -27.05
N LEU A 69 26.87 9.80 -26.63
CA LEU A 69 26.51 10.51 -25.41
C LEU A 69 26.92 9.74 -24.15
N TYR A 70 26.71 8.42 -24.14
CA TYR A 70 27.14 7.53 -23.07
C TYR A 70 28.66 7.50 -22.92
N HIS A 71 29.39 7.42 -24.04
CA HIS A 71 30.84 7.40 -24.10
C HIS A 71 31.45 8.66 -23.48
N ASP A 72 31.00 9.84 -23.93
CA ASP A 72 31.49 11.11 -23.39
C ASP A 72 31.13 11.30 -21.92
N LEU A 73 29.92 10.90 -21.51
CA LEU A 73 29.49 10.93 -20.11
C LEU A 73 30.38 10.06 -19.21
N LYS A 74 30.75 8.85 -19.68
CA LYS A 74 31.67 7.97 -18.96
C LYS A 74 33.07 8.56 -18.86
N CYS A 75 33.60 9.13 -19.95
CA CYS A 75 34.91 9.78 -19.97
C CYS A 75 34.98 11.00 -19.02
N ALA A 76 33.96 11.87 -19.05
CA ALA A 76 33.84 13.01 -18.15
C ALA A 76 33.83 12.60 -16.68
N SER A 77 33.09 11.53 -16.37
CA SER A 77 32.95 11.02 -15.01
C SER A 77 34.27 10.45 -14.49
N ILE A 78 35.00 9.69 -15.31
CA ILE A 78 36.34 9.16 -14.97
C ILE A 78 37.32 10.30 -14.69
N LEU A 79 37.35 11.32 -15.55
CA LEU A 79 38.25 12.46 -15.39
C LEU A 79 37.99 13.19 -14.06
N LYS A 80 36.71 13.44 -13.73
CA LYS A 80 36.32 14.09 -12.47
C LYS A 80 36.59 13.23 -11.24
N ILE A 81 36.40 11.91 -11.34
CA ILE A 81 36.74 10.96 -10.26
C ILE A 81 38.24 11.00 -9.95
N ASN A 82 39.09 11.11 -10.98
CA ASN A 82 40.53 11.24 -10.82
C ASN A 82 40.93 12.61 -10.22
N GLU A 83 40.25 13.69 -10.60
CA GLU A 83 40.51 15.03 -10.04
C GLU A 83 40.24 15.12 -8.53
N TYR A 84 39.16 14.49 -8.03
CA TYR A 84 38.76 14.57 -6.62
C TYR A 84 39.30 13.42 -5.75
N GLN A 85 40.45 12.86 -6.14
CA GLN A 85 41.11 11.76 -5.42
C GLN A 85 41.58 12.13 -4.00
N ASP A 86 41.89 13.39 -3.73
CA ASP A 86 42.55 13.79 -2.47
C ASP A 86 41.69 13.51 -1.23
N GLN A 87 42.32 13.14 -0.11
CA GLN A 87 41.66 12.70 1.13
C GLN A 87 41.00 13.82 1.96
N THR A 88 40.68 14.97 1.37
CA THR A 88 39.93 16.01 2.07
C THR A 88 38.46 15.57 2.22
N ALA A 89 37.82 15.93 3.34
CA ALA A 89 36.42 15.56 3.57
C ALA A 89 35.47 16.05 2.47
N GLN A 90 35.78 17.20 1.84
CA GLN A 90 35.00 17.80 0.76
C GLN A 90 35.16 17.03 -0.58
N SER A 91 36.38 16.64 -0.95
CA SER A 91 36.62 15.84 -2.16
C SER A 91 35.99 14.44 -2.07
N LYS A 92 35.96 13.82 -0.88
CA LYS A 92 35.25 12.55 -0.66
C LYS A 92 33.73 12.65 -0.86
N GLN A 93 33.12 13.81 -0.57
CA GLN A 93 31.71 14.05 -0.86
C GLN A 93 31.49 14.26 -2.35
N MET A 94 32.34 15.06 -3.01
CA MET A 94 32.26 15.30 -4.46
C MET A 94 32.44 14.01 -5.26
N TYR A 95 33.37 13.14 -4.86
CA TYR A 95 33.54 11.80 -5.42
C TYR A 95 32.23 10.99 -5.39
N GLN A 96 31.54 10.97 -4.24
CA GLN A 96 30.26 10.27 -4.09
C GLN A 96 29.15 10.90 -4.92
N PHE A 97 29.14 12.23 -5.08
CA PHE A 97 28.18 12.91 -5.93
C PHE A 97 28.40 12.60 -7.41
N ILE A 98 29.65 12.54 -7.87
CA ILE A 98 29.99 12.17 -9.26
C ILE A 98 29.56 10.73 -9.54
N ASP A 99 29.86 9.79 -8.64
CA ASP A 99 29.44 8.39 -8.79
C ASP A 99 27.90 8.26 -8.83
N ARG A 100 27.20 8.97 -7.93
CA ARG A 100 25.73 9.00 -7.93
C ARG A 100 25.16 9.62 -9.20
N PHE A 101 25.75 10.71 -9.68
CA PHE A 101 25.34 11.37 -10.92
C PHE A 101 25.52 10.41 -12.11
N TYR A 102 26.67 9.75 -12.23
CA TYR A 102 26.93 8.78 -13.28
C TYR A 102 25.92 7.63 -13.27
N ARG A 103 25.60 7.06 -12.10
CA ARG A 103 24.59 5.98 -11.99
C ARG A 103 23.20 6.45 -12.44
N VAL A 104 22.75 7.61 -11.96
CA VAL A 104 21.41 8.15 -12.29
C VAL A 104 21.31 8.49 -13.78
N THR A 105 22.34 9.12 -14.34
CA THR A 105 22.34 9.55 -15.75
C THR A 105 22.42 8.36 -16.70
N THR A 106 23.26 7.37 -16.42
CA THR A 106 23.34 6.14 -17.23
C THR A 106 22.07 5.29 -17.11
N GLU A 107 21.48 5.15 -15.91
CA GLU A 107 20.20 4.45 -15.74
C GLU A 107 19.06 5.14 -16.50
N MET A 108 18.99 6.48 -16.42
CA MET A 108 17.99 7.25 -17.15
C MET A 108 18.17 7.11 -18.66
N LEU A 109 19.41 7.17 -19.15
CA LEU A 109 19.74 6.99 -20.56
C LEU A 109 19.32 5.59 -21.05
N LEU A 110 19.67 4.54 -20.30
CA LEU A 110 19.32 3.15 -20.63
C LEU A 110 17.81 2.92 -20.63
N ARG A 111 17.08 3.42 -19.63
CA ARG A 111 15.61 3.30 -19.56
C ARG A 111 14.91 3.99 -20.72
N GLU A 112 15.40 5.16 -21.13
CA GLU A 112 14.87 5.86 -22.30
C GLU A 112 15.26 5.16 -23.61
N ALA A 113 16.48 4.65 -23.73
CA ALA A 113 16.92 3.88 -24.91
C ALA A 113 16.03 2.64 -25.14
N VAL A 114 15.74 1.88 -24.07
CA VAL A 114 14.85 0.69 -24.13
C VAL A 114 13.42 1.08 -24.50
N GLN A 115 12.89 2.21 -24.03
CA GLN A 115 11.57 2.71 -24.47
C GLN A 115 11.51 2.97 -25.99
N PHE A 116 12.65 3.26 -26.63
CA PHE A 116 12.75 3.43 -28.08
C PHE A 116 13.12 2.15 -28.84
N GLY A 117 13.42 1.06 -28.13
CA GLY A 117 13.93 -0.17 -28.73
C GLY A 117 15.31 0.02 -29.36
N ILE A 118 16.14 0.92 -28.81
CA ILE A 118 17.54 1.09 -29.23
C ILE A 118 18.42 0.37 -28.22
N ASP A 119 19.11 -0.66 -28.67
CA ASP A 119 20.12 -1.34 -27.88
C ASP A 119 21.49 -0.68 -28.12
N ILE A 120 22.09 -0.17 -27.04
CA ILE A 120 23.39 0.51 -27.08
C ILE A 120 24.49 -0.42 -27.59
N ASN A 121 24.31 -1.74 -27.40
CA ASN A 121 25.23 -2.76 -27.90
C ASN A 121 24.97 -3.16 -29.36
N GLU A 122 23.76 -2.96 -29.90
CA GLU A 122 23.45 -3.29 -31.31
C GLU A 122 23.94 -2.21 -32.30
N GLU A 123 24.08 -0.95 -31.85
CA GLU A 123 24.78 0.08 -32.64
C GLU A 123 26.26 -0.29 -32.89
N MET A 124 26.80 -1.29 -32.20
CA MET A 124 28.18 -1.79 -32.34
C MET A 124 28.36 -2.82 -33.48
N ASP A 125 27.31 -3.54 -33.88
CA ASP A 125 27.42 -4.73 -34.75
C ASP A 125 27.30 -4.47 -36.26
N ASN A 126 27.01 -3.24 -36.68
CA ASN A 126 27.02 -2.88 -38.11
C ASN A 126 28.44 -2.83 -38.73
N GLY A 127 29.49 -3.25 -38.00
CA GLY A 127 30.88 -3.17 -38.46
C GLY A 127 31.74 -4.42 -38.30
N LYS A 128 31.35 -5.45 -37.52
CA LYS A 128 32.16 -6.68 -37.35
C LYS A 128 31.28 -7.89 -37.03
N GLU A 129 30.97 -8.68 -38.06
CA GLU A 129 30.68 -10.10 -37.88
C GLU A 129 31.92 -10.76 -37.26
N ASN A 130 31.86 -11.05 -35.96
CA ASN A 130 32.60 -12.14 -35.33
C ASN A 130 32.00 -12.40 -33.95
N SER A 131 30.90 -13.14 -33.95
CA SER A 131 30.39 -13.87 -32.80
C SER A 131 31.40 -14.96 -32.39
N ASN A 132 32.33 -14.61 -31.52
CA ASN A 132 32.95 -15.59 -30.62
C ASN A 132 32.42 -15.30 -29.21
N SER A 133 31.24 -15.84 -28.92
CA SER A 133 30.80 -16.05 -27.55
C SER A 133 31.80 -17.01 -26.90
N GLU A 134 32.73 -16.49 -26.11
CA GLU A 134 33.55 -17.30 -25.22
C GLU A 134 32.61 -18.01 -24.24
N GLU A 135 32.39 -19.30 -24.49
CA GLU A 135 31.74 -20.21 -23.55
C GLU A 135 32.53 -20.17 -22.24
N PHE A 136 31.92 -19.59 -21.20
CA PHE A 136 32.39 -19.68 -19.82
C PHE A 136 32.23 -21.14 -19.34
N ASP A 137 33.22 -21.96 -19.68
CA ASP A 137 33.26 -23.37 -19.33
C ASP A 137 33.83 -23.52 -17.90
N VAL A 138 33.01 -23.19 -16.90
CA VAL A 138 33.39 -23.34 -15.49
C VAL A 138 32.31 -24.12 -14.74
N ASN A 139 32.57 -25.42 -14.58
CA ASN A 139 32.03 -26.27 -13.50
C ASN A 139 30.50 -26.43 -13.47
N VAL A 140 29.90 -26.65 -14.65
CA VAL A 140 28.45 -26.77 -14.88
C VAL A 140 27.86 -28.11 -14.40
N ASP A 141 28.66 -29.14 -14.11
CA ASP A 141 28.17 -30.52 -13.94
C ASP A 141 27.29 -30.79 -12.70
N LYS A 142 27.38 -29.99 -11.63
CA LYS A 142 26.53 -30.17 -10.42
C LYS A 142 25.30 -29.28 -10.42
N ILE A 143 25.41 -28.06 -10.94
CA ILE A 143 24.27 -27.13 -11.10
C ILE A 143 23.38 -27.63 -12.24
N SER A 144 24.00 -28.15 -13.31
CA SER A 144 23.30 -28.74 -14.46
C SER A 144 22.37 -29.87 -14.06
N LYS A 145 22.68 -30.73 -13.09
CA LYS A 145 21.77 -31.85 -12.73
C LYS A 145 20.45 -31.36 -12.15
N LYS A 146 20.47 -30.42 -11.20
CA LYS A 146 19.25 -29.86 -10.61
C LYS A 146 18.49 -28.97 -11.59
N VAL A 147 19.21 -28.17 -12.38
CA VAL A 147 18.59 -27.33 -13.43
C VAL A 147 18.00 -28.22 -14.53
N SER A 148 18.64 -29.32 -14.90
CA SER A 148 18.14 -30.30 -15.86
C SER A 148 16.93 -31.08 -15.34
N GLU A 149 16.92 -31.45 -14.06
CA GLU A 149 15.75 -32.06 -13.41
C GLU A 149 14.56 -31.10 -13.39
N LEU A 150 14.78 -29.83 -13.07
CA LEU A 150 13.75 -28.80 -13.11
C LEU A 150 13.28 -28.52 -14.53
N GLY A 151 14.19 -28.50 -15.52
CA GLY A 151 13.85 -28.29 -16.92
C GLY A 151 13.05 -29.44 -17.52
N ARG A 152 13.17 -30.65 -16.94
CA ARG A 152 12.31 -31.80 -17.30
C ARG A 152 10.91 -31.69 -16.70
N GLN A 153 10.76 -31.02 -15.56
CA GLN A 153 9.49 -30.93 -14.82
C GLN A 153 8.71 -29.65 -15.11
N PHE A 154 9.39 -28.58 -15.48
CA PHE A 154 8.82 -27.25 -15.66
C PHE A 154 9.36 -26.59 -16.92
N GLU A 155 8.50 -25.83 -17.58
CA GLU A 155 8.91 -24.85 -18.58
C GLU A 155 9.53 -23.65 -17.87
N MET A 156 10.79 -23.34 -18.18
CA MET A 156 11.53 -22.26 -17.53
C MET A 156 11.32 -20.94 -18.26
N ILE A 157 10.60 -20.03 -17.63
CA ILE A 157 10.56 -18.62 -18.04
C ILE A 157 11.61 -17.89 -17.21
N SER A 158 12.74 -17.55 -17.82
CA SER A 158 13.88 -16.90 -17.16
C SER A 158 13.92 -15.40 -17.43
N ASN A 159 14.42 -14.66 -16.44
CA ASN A 159 14.84 -13.27 -16.59
C ASN A 159 16.24 -13.15 -16.00
N VAL A 160 17.19 -12.61 -16.77
CA VAL A 160 18.60 -12.49 -16.38
C VAL A 160 18.93 -11.01 -16.21
N ILE A 161 19.40 -10.65 -15.02
CA ILE A 161 19.80 -9.28 -14.68
C ILE A 161 21.22 -9.33 -14.11
N TYR A 162 22.09 -8.49 -14.64
CA TYR A 162 23.47 -8.33 -14.15
C TYR A 162 23.53 -7.14 -13.19
N GLN A 163 24.00 -7.39 -11.96
CA GLN A 163 24.19 -6.37 -10.94
C GLN A 163 25.60 -6.48 -10.36
N ALA A 164 26.27 -5.34 -10.17
CA ALA A 164 27.58 -5.30 -9.56
C ALA A 164 27.53 -5.73 -8.09
N ASN A 165 28.60 -6.40 -7.63
CA ASN A 165 28.75 -6.84 -6.25
C ASN A 165 29.31 -5.72 -5.38
N GLY A 166 28.82 -5.61 -4.14
CA GLY A 166 29.43 -4.73 -3.15
C GLY A 166 30.74 -5.30 -2.63
N GLN A 167 31.65 -4.45 -2.16
CA GLN A 167 32.84 -4.88 -1.44
C GLN A 167 32.79 -4.37 0.00
N ALA A 168 33.14 -5.22 0.96
CA ALA A 168 33.28 -4.84 2.37
C ALA A 168 34.55 -5.46 2.94
N ILE A 169 35.04 -4.91 4.04
CA ILE A 169 36.19 -5.44 4.76
C ILE A 169 35.73 -6.35 5.90
N SER A 170 36.40 -7.49 6.06
CA SER A 170 36.24 -8.46 7.14
C SER A 170 37.52 -8.51 7.98
N ILE A 171 37.37 -8.49 9.29
CA ILE A 171 38.46 -8.63 10.26
C ILE A 171 38.07 -9.73 11.25
N PHE A 172 38.99 -10.63 11.54
CA PHE A 172 38.83 -11.62 12.60
C PHE A 172 39.61 -11.16 13.84
N THR A 173 38.91 -10.88 14.94
CA THR A 173 39.55 -10.52 16.21
C THR A 173 39.22 -11.56 17.28
N GLY A 174 40.20 -11.99 18.09
CA GLY A 174 39.95 -12.89 19.22
C GLY A 174 39.32 -14.23 18.81
N PRO A 175 38.59 -14.95 19.70
CA PRO A 175 38.09 -16.29 19.39
C PRO A 175 37.03 -16.25 18.27
N ASN A 176 37.49 -16.37 17.02
CA ASN A 176 36.74 -16.65 15.78
C ASN A 176 35.46 -15.83 15.54
N MET A 177 35.39 -14.58 16.00
CA MET A 177 34.27 -13.70 15.71
C MET A 177 34.60 -12.81 14.49
N PRO A 178 33.87 -12.97 13.36
CA PRO A 178 34.06 -12.12 12.20
C PRO A 178 33.39 -10.76 12.43
N PHE A 179 34.16 -9.69 12.21
CA PHE A 179 33.64 -8.33 12.15
C PHE A 179 33.60 -7.88 10.70
N PHE A 180 32.47 -7.31 10.30
CA PHE A 180 32.28 -6.75 8.98
C PHE A 180 32.20 -5.24 9.07
N SER A 181 32.90 -4.56 8.18
CA SER A 181 32.76 -3.13 7.96
C SER A 181 31.53 -2.83 7.09
N SER A 182 31.17 -1.55 7.01
CA SER A 182 30.20 -1.08 6.03
C SER A 182 30.67 -1.31 4.60
N LEU A 183 29.73 -1.33 3.65
CA LEU A 183 30.05 -1.34 2.22
C LEU A 183 31.02 -0.21 1.84
N SER A 184 32.01 -0.56 1.03
CA SER A 184 32.91 0.40 0.40
C SER A 184 32.12 1.36 -0.49
N LYS A 185 32.53 2.62 -0.50
CA LYS A 185 31.95 3.67 -1.35
C LYS A 185 32.79 3.92 -2.61
N GLN A 186 33.61 2.95 -3.00
CA GLN A 186 34.41 3.03 -4.22
C GLN A 186 33.48 2.92 -5.43
N SER A 187 33.70 3.79 -6.42
CA SER A 187 32.95 3.79 -7.67
C SER A 187 33.36 2.61 -8.54
N GLU A 188 32.45 2.13 -9.38
CA GLU A 188 32.73 1.13 -10.42
C GLU A 188 33.63 1.68 -11.54
N LEU A 189 33.73 3.01 -11.66
CA LEU A 189 34.62 3.68 -12.61
C LEU A 189 36.06 3.81 -12.10
N ASP A 190 36.32 3.38 -10.86
CA ASP A 190 37.59 3.52 -10.18
C ASP A 190 38.32 2.19 -10.13
N ASP A 191 39.18 1.96 -11.12
CA ASP A 191 39.94 0.71 -11.28
C ASP A 191 41.12 0.57 -10.29
N ARG A 192 41.31 1.51 -9.36
CA ARG A 192 42.42 1.47 -8.40
C ARG A 192 42.19 0.37 -7.35
N GLU A 193 43.25 -0.35 -7.01
CA GLU A 193 43.20 -1.34 -5.95
C GLU A 193 43.05 -0.67 -4.57
N ALA A 194 42.13 -1.18 -3.75
CA ALA A 194 41.99 -0.73 -2.37
C ALA A 194 43.27 -1.07 -1.58
N MET A 195 43.89 -0.06 -0.97
CA MET A 195 45.05 -0.28 -0.10
C MET A 195 44.60 -0.98 1.20
N LEU A 196 44.82 -2.29 1.28
CA LEU A 196 44.48 -3.10 2.44
C LEU A 196 45.76 -3.48 3.21
N ASP A 197 45.73 -3.33 4.52
CA ASP A 197 46.81 -3.80 5.39
C ASP A 197 46.61 -5.29 5.70
N ILE A 198 47.07 -6.13 4.78
CA ILE A 198 46.96 -7.60 4.85
C ILE A 198 47.67 -8.14 6.11
N HIS A 199 48.71 -7.45 6.59
CA HIS A 199 49.46 -7.87 7.78
C HIS A 199 48.62 -7.83 9.07
N ASN A 200 47.59 -6.98 9.12
CA ASN A 200 46.66 -6.88 10.24
C ASN A 200 45.47 -7.86 10.16
N GLY A 201 45.49 -8.83 9.23
CA GLY A 201 44.40 -9.81 9.07
C GLY A 201 43.12 -9.22 8.47
N VAL A 202 43.27 -8.15 7.68
CA VAL A 202 42.18 -7.43 7.02
C VAL A 202 41.91 -8.04 5.64
N ASN A 203 40.73 -8.63 5.45
CA ASN A 203 40.35 -9.29 4.19
C ASN A 203 39.23 -8.53 3.48
N SER A 204 39.28 -8.44 2.14
CA SER A 204 38.14 -7.94 1.35
C SER A 204 37.16 -9.07 1.03
N ILE A 205 35.88 -8.82 1.26
CA ILE A 205 34.77 -9.74 0.96
C ILE A 205 33.82 -9.12 -0.07
N LYS A 206 33.29 -9.97 -0.95
CA LYS A 206 32.26 -9.58 -1.93
C LYS A 206 30.88 -9.83 -1.33
N VAL A 207 30.08 -8.78 -1.24
CA VAL A 207 28.69 -8.82 -0.77
C VAL A 207 27.78 -8.96 -1.99
N LEU A 208 27.05 -10.08 -2.05
CA LEU A 208 26.09 -10.35 -3.11
C LEU A 208 24.77 -9.60 -2.83
N PRO A 209 24.17 -8.93 -3.83
CA PRO A 209 22.86 -8.33 -3.67
C PRO A 209 21.81 -9.41 -3.47
N SER A 210 20.96 -9.24 -2.46
CA SER A 210 19.77 -10.07 -2.30
C SER A 210 18.72 -9.59 -3.30
N ILE A 211 18.42 -10.42 -4.30
CA ILE A 211 17.27 -10.21 -5.20
C ILE A 211 16.10 -10.93 -4.55
N PRO A 212 15.18 -10.22 -3.86
CA PRO A 212 14.04 -10.88 -3.23
C PRO A 212 13.19 -11.53 -4.34
N PRO A 213 12.84 -12.82 -4.23
CA PRO A 213 11.90 -13.43 -5.16
C PRO A 213 10.55 -12.73 -5.04
N ALA A 214 9.72 -12.77 -6.09
CA ALA A 214 8.35 -12.23 -6.06
C ALA A 214 7.49 -12.79 -4.91
N SER A 215 7.85 -13.96 -4.35
CA SER A 215 7.22 -14.54 -3.16
C SER A 215 7.64 -13.89 -1.84
N SER A 216 8.75 -13.17 -1.78
CA SER A 216 9.16 -12.33 -0.64
C SER A 216 8.42 -10.98 -0.62
N LEU A 217 7.72 -10.63 -1.70
CA LEU A 217 6.75 -9.52 -1.76
C LEU A 217 5.39 -9.91 -1.17
N GLU A 218 5.27 -11.08 -0.53
CA GLU A 218 4.19 -11.31 0.41
C GLU A 218 4.19 -10.12 1.36
N PRO A 219 3.12 -9.28 1.38
CA PRO A 219 2.95 -8.35 2.47
C PRO A 219 2.88 -9.25 3.69
N SER A 220 3.99 -9.35 4.44
CA SER A 220 4.01 -10.11 5.66
C SER A 220 2.74 -9.72 6.39
N LYS A 221 1.99 -10.71 6.87
CA LYS A 221 0.72 -10.52 7.58
C LYS A 221 0.85 -9.65 8.85
N GLN A 222 1.97 -8.96 9.02
CA GLN A 222 2.18 -7.64 9.64
C GLN A 222 1.40 -6.48 8.95
N ALA A 223 0.49 -6.76 8.03
CA ALA A 223 -0.38 -5.79 7.36
C ALA A 223 -0.98 -4.78 8.36
N LEU A 224 -0.41 -3.56 8.35
CA LEU A 224 -0.89 -2.34 9.02
C LEU A 224 -0.95 -2.32 10.55
N LYS A 225 -0.68 -3.41 11.28
CA LYS A 225 -0.62 -3.38 12.77
C LYS A 225 0.33 -4.41 13.41
N PRO A 226 1.66 -4.16 13.48
CA PRO A 226 2.54 -4.96 14.34
C PRO A 226 2.89 -4.25 15.66
N ASP A 227 3.16 -2.94 15.64
CA ASP A 227 3.89 -2.32 16.77
C ASP A 227 3.01 -1.60 17.80
N LEU A 228 1.77 -1.19 17.44
CA LEU A 228 0.91 -0.44 18.37
C LEU A 228 -0.13 -1.29 19.13
N MET A 229 -0.39 -2.54 18.72
CA MET A 229 -1.50 -3.32 19.31
C MET A 229 -1.14 -3.99 20.66
N GLY A 230 0.14 -4.19 20.97
CA GLY A 230 0.54 -4.84 22.22
C GLY A 230 0.55 -3.93 23.45
N HIS A 231 0.64 -2.61 23.28
CA HIS A 231 0.94 -1.68 24.38
C HIS A 231 -0.26 -0.83 24.84
N LEU A 232 -1.39 -0.88 24.14
CA LEU A 232 -2.59 -0.13 24.51
C LEU A 232 -3.66 -1.12 25.00
N SER A 233 -3.92 -1.12 26.30
CA SER A 233 -5.04 -1.83 26.94
C SER A 233 -6.39 -1.18 26.61
N ILE A 234 -6.61 -0.81 25.36
CA ILE A 234 -7.89 -0.35 24.86
C ILE A 234 -8.62 -1.60 24.40
N SER A 235 -9.62 -2.04 25.17
CA SER A 235 -10.49 -3.14 24.79
C SER A 235 -10.97 -2.93 23.35
N GLU A 236 -10.90 -3.97 22.52
CA GLU A 236 -11.35 -3.90 21.14
C GLU A 236 -12.74 -3.28 21.06
N ARG A 237 -12.93 -2.30 20.16
CA ARG A 237 -14.22 -1.59 19.93
C ARG A 237 -15.37 -2.52 19.50
N SER A 238 -15.14 -3.83 19.48
CA SER A 238 -16.13 -4.88 19.25
C SER A 238 -16.92 -5.26 20.51
N GLY A 239 -16.56 -4.76 21.70
CA GLY A 239 -17.32 -5.00 22.92
C GLY A 239 -18.78 -4.53 22.81
N ASP A 240 -19.69 -5.25 23.47
CA ASP A 240 -21.14 -5.00 23.42
C ASP A 240 -21.56 -3.65 24.03
N SER A 241 -20.71 -3.01 24.84
CA SER A 241 -20.95 -1.68 25.41
C SER A 241 -20.57 -0.55 24.44
N LYS A 242 -21.29 -0.47 23.31
CA LYS A 242 -21.20 0.68 22.39
C LYS A 242 -22.05 1.87 22.86
N MET A 243 -22.88 1.65 23.86
CA MET A 243 -23.77 2.67 24.38
C MET A 243 -23.03 3.50 25.42
N VAL A 244 -22.94 4.81 25.16
CA VAL A 244 -22.22 5.77 25.99
C VAL A 244 -23.04 6.18 27.22
N LEU A 245 -24.37 6.02 27.16
CA LEU A 245 -25.31 6.62 28.12
C LEU A 245 -26.17 5.58 28.87
N ASP A 246 -25.76 4.32 28.95
CA ASP A 246 -26.58 3.26 29.58
C ASP A 246 -26.97 3.58 31.04
N ASN A 247 -26.11 4.31 31.76
CA ASN A 247 -26.36 4.73 33.14
C ASN A 247 -26.46 6.25 33.30
N TYR A 248 -26.75 6.99 32.23
CA TYR A 248 -26.90 8.44 32.31
C TYR A 248 -28.28 8.81 32.86
N MET A 249 -28.30 9.46 34.03
CA MET A 249 -29.50 10.05 34.61
C MET A 249 -29.39 11.56 34.54
N HIS A 250 -30.24 12.19 33.72
CA HIS A 250 -30.32 13.65 33.67
C HIS A 250 -30.89 14.17 35.01
N PRO A 251 -30.37 15.28 35.58
CA PRO A 251 -30.85 15.82 36.86
C PRO A 251 -32.37 16.06 36.93
N ASN A 252 -33.00 16.36 35.78
CA ASN A 252 -34.47 16.50 35.68
C ASN A 252 -35.26 15.21 35.96
N TRP A 253 -34.60 14.05 35.94
CA TRP A 253 -35.19 12.75 36.28
C TRP A 253 -34.91 12.34 37.72
N LEU A 254 -34.15 13.14 38.48
CA LEU A 254 -33.94 12.88 39.89
C LEU A 254 -35.25 13.09 40.65
N ARG A 255 -35.51 12.17 41.58
CA ARG A 255 -36.67 12.25 42.45
C ARG A 255 -36.52 13.45 43.38
N LEU A 256 -37.44 14.41 43.26
CA LEU A 256 -37.58 15.50 44.22
C LEU A 256 -38.16 14.96 45.53
N MET A 257 -37.78 15.57 46.66
CA MET A 257 -38.30 15.20 47.97
C MET A 257 -39.76 15.67 48.09
N ASP A 258 -40.68 14.73 48.38
CA ASP A 258 -42.13 14.94 48.43
C ASP A 258 -42.73 14.57 49.80
N ALA A 259 -43.89 15.14 50.15
CA ALA A 259 -44.51 15.00 51.48
C ALA A 259 -44.84 13.54 51.84
N GLN A 260 -44.25 12.98 52.89
CA GLN A 260 -44.39 11.56 53.20
C GLN A 260 -45.74 11.29 53.89
N TRP A 261 -46.53 10.34 53.36
CA TRP A 261 -47.77 9.91 53.99
C TRP A 261 -47.48 8.88 55.08
N LEU A 262 -47.83 9.22 56.31
CA LEU A 262 -47.65 8.37 57.49
C LEU A 262 -48.93 7.56 57.71
N LYS A 263 -48.77 6.28 58.00
CA LYS A 263 -49.88 5.39 58.36
C LYS A 263 -49.74 4.99 59.82
N HIS A 264 -50.71 5.39 60.64
CA HIS A 264 -50.81 4.98 62.04
C HIS A 264 -51.93 3.94 62.19
N GLY A 265 -51.57 2.73 62.65
CA GLY A 265 -52.50 1.59 62.80
C GLY A 265 -52.83 0.87 61.49
N GLU A 266 -53.35 -0.35 61.59
CA GLU A 266 -53.65 -1.20 60.41
C GLU A 266 -55.11 -1.13 59.95
N SER A 267 -56.03 -0.78 60.86
CA SER A 267 -57.48 -0.81 60.61
C SER A 267 -58.14 0.54 60.93
N ILE A 268 -59.04 0.98 60.05
CA ILE A 268 -59.87 2.20 60.22
C ILE A 268 -60.72 2.15 61.50
N ARG A 269 -60.89 0.97 62.10
CA ARG A 269 -61.70 0.75 63.31
C ARG A 269 -60.99 1.11 64.62
N GLU A 270 -59.67 1.23 64.61
CA GLU A 270 -58.91 1.73 65.76
C GLU A 270 -58.96 3.27 65.74
N MET A 271 -60.09 3.83 66.21
CA MET A 271 -60.33 5.28 66.28
C MET A 271 -59.27 6.05 67.12
N MET A 272 -58.37 5.34 67.80
CA MET A 272 -57.33 5.87 68.67
C MET A 272 -56.19 6.61 67.95
N PHE A 273 -56.12 6.62 66.61
CA PHE A 273 -55.05 7.33 65.87
C PHE A 273 -55.55 8.39 64.90
N THR A 274 -56.84 8.74 64.95
CA THR A 274 -57.43 9.76 64.06
C THR A 274 -56.92 11.19 64.32
N PHE A 275 -56.33 11.43 65.49
CA PHE A 275 -55.71 12.71 65.86
C PHE A 275 -54.21 12.79 65.51
N ALA A 276 -53.60 11.69 65.09
CA ALA A 276 -52.16 11.66 64.80
C ALA A 276 -51.83 12.40 63.50
N PRO A 277 -50.64 13.03 63.39
CA PRO A 277 -50.18 13.64 62.14
C PRO A 277 -50.17 12.62 60.99
N VAL A 278 -50.83 12.93 59.88
CA VAL A 278 -51.02 11.99 58.76
C VAL A 278 -49.90 12.11 57.70
N PHE A 279 -49.11 13.17 57.77
CA PHE A 279 -48.04 13.43 56.81
C PHE A 279 -46.89 14.19 57.47
N ASP A 280 -45.68 13.99 56.92
CA ASP A 280 -44.47 14.72 57.27
C ASP A 280 -43.97 15.53 56.07
N GLU A 281 -43.70 16.82 56.31
CA GLU A 281 -43.25 17.82 55.33
C GLU A 281 -41.87 18.41 55.65
N GLY A 282 -41.12 17.84 56.61
CA GLY A 282 -39.91 18.48 57.15
C GLY A 282 -38.84 18.91 56.12
N ASN A 283 -38.62 18.18 55.02
CA ASN A 283 -37.62 18.50 53.99
C ASN A 283 -38.17 18.26 52.58
N VAL A 284 -39.24 18.98 52.23
CA VAL A 284 -40.04 18.68 51.04
C VAL A 284 -40.09 19.86 50.08
N VAL A 285 -39.95 19.57 48.79
CA VAL A 285 -40.05 20.55 47.70
C VAL A 285 -41.51 20.71 47.23
N ILE A 286 -42.32 19.67 47.40
CA ILE A 286 -43.71 19.59 46.92
C ILE A 286 -44.68 19.34 48.08
N SER A 287 -45.59 20.28 48.35
CA SER A 287 -46.58 20.15 49.42
C SER A 287 -47.51 18.94 49.25
N ASN A 288 -48.04 18.44 50.36
CA ASN A 288 -48.95 17.30 50.41
C ASN A 288 -50.20 17.50 49.55
N GLU A 289 -50.76 18.71 49.51
CA GLU A 289 -51.92 19.01 48.67
C GLU A 289 -51.62 18.78 47.18
N TRP A 290 -50.45 19.21 46.71
CA TRP A 290 -50.05 19.05 45.33
C TRP A 290 -49.69 17.60 45.02
N ARG A 291 -48.97 16.92 45.93
CA ARG A 291 -48.69 15.48 45.84
C ARG A 291 -49.99 14.67 45.77
N GLY A 292 -50.98 15.00 46.60
CA GLY A 292 -52.30 14.35 46.62
C GLY A 292 -53.09 14.57 45.34
N LYS A 293 -53.06 15.78 44.78
CA LYS A 293 -53.67 16.09 43.47
C LYS A 293 -53.01 15.28 42.35
N VAL A 294 -51.68 15.27 42.27
CA VAL A 294 -50.92 14.53 41.26
C VAL A 294 -51.16 13.02 41.41
N TRP A 295 -51.14 12.48 42.63
CA TRP A 295 -51.43 11.08 42.88
C TRP A 295 -52.87 10.71 42.50
N CYS A 296 -53.85 11.55 42.84
CA CYS A 296 -55.25 11.33 42.47
C CYS A 296 -55.42 11.32 40.95
N GLN A 297 -54.77 12.27 40.26
CA GLN A 297 -54.79 12.36 38.81
C GLN A 297 -54.15 11.16 38.11
N GLN A 298 -52.94 10.78 38.54
CA GLN A 298 -52.15 9.74 37.87
C GLN A 298 -52.53 8.32 38.30
N VAL A 299 -52.72 8.09 39.59
CA VAL A 299 -52.94 6.75 40.18
C VAL A 299 -54.40 6.57 40.62
N GLY A 300 -54.99 7.59 41.21
CA GLY A 300 -56.35 7.53 41.77
C GLY A 300 -57.41 7.24 40.71
N PHE A 301 -57.46 8.04 39.63
CA PHE A 301 -58.40 7.81 38.53
C PHE A 301 -58.13 6.53 37.76
N GLU A 302 -56.87 6.11 37.62
CA GLU A 302 -56.52 4.82 37.00
C GLU A 302 -57.11 3.66 37.80
N LYS A 303 -56.99 3.69 39.13
CA LYS A 303 -57.60 2.68 40.01
C LYS A 303 -59.12 2.73 39.98
N LEU A 304 -59.72 3.91 39.96
CA LEU A 304 -61.18 4.05 39.82
C LEU A 304 -61.68 3.52 38.48
N LEU A 305 -60.95 3.73 37.39
CA LEU A 305 -61.24 3.14 36.09
C LEU A 305 -61.12 1.61 36.13
N LYS A 306 -60.08 1.06 36.77
CA LYS A 306 -59.93 -0.39 36.96
C LYS A 306 -61.07 -0.98 37.77
N ILE A 307 -61.50 -0.33 38.86
CA ILE A 307 -62.63 -0.77 39.70
C ILE A 307 -63.94 -0.66 38.93
N LYS A 308 -64.15 0.44 38.18
CA LYS A 308 -65.32 0.62 37.32
C LYS A 308 -65.40 -0.47 36.26
N ASN A 309 -64.30 -0.74 35.56
CA ASN A 309 -64.20 -1.79 34.55
C ASN A 309 -64.33 -3.21 35.15
N ALA A 310 -63.94 -3.41 36.41
CA ALA A 310 -64.16 -4.67 37.12
C ALA A 310 -65.61 -4.84 37.62
N SER A 311 -66.32 -3.73 37.89
CA SER A 311 -67.69 -3.73 38.44
C SER A 311 -68.75 -3.68 37.34
N SER A 312 -68.50 -2.98 36.23
CA SER A 312 -69.26 -3.09 35.00
C SER A 312 -68.64 -4.20 34.18
N GLY A 313 -69.22 -5.40 34.16
CA GLY A 313 -68.76 -6.55 33.36
C GLY A 313 -68.83 -6.33 31.85
N GLN A 314 -68.17 -5.31 31.33
CA GLN A 314 -67.91 -5.07 29.92
C GLN A 314 -66.42 -5.33 29.67
N THR A 315 -66.17 -6.54 29.17
CA THR A 315 -65.04 -6.82 28.30
C THR A 315 -65.09 -5.86 27.11
N ASN A 316 -64.34 -4.77 27.19
CA ASN A 316 -63.97 -4.00 26.01
C ASN A 316 -62.45 -4.04 25.92
N ASP A 317 -61.98 -5.07 25.20
CA ASP A 317 -60.77 -5.01 24.42
C ASP A 317 -60.83 -3.75 23.55
N LEU A 318 -60.00 -2.75 23.84
CA LEU A 318 -59.41 -1.80 22.89
C LEU A 318 -58.63 -0.72 23.64
N ALA A 319 -57.35 -1.01 23.91
CA ALA A 319 -56.25 -0.13 23.49
C ALA A 319 -54.88 -0.79 23.70
N THR A 320 -54.14 -0.90 22.60
CA THR A 320 -52.67 -0.88 22.50
C THR A 320 -51.88 -2.11 23.00
N VAL A 321 -51.76 -3.10 22.11
CA VAL A 321 -50.44 -3.66 21.77
C VAL A 321 -50.14 -3.26 20.32
N ASN A 322 -49.31 -2.23 20.19
CA ASN A 322 -48.61 -1.93 18.96
C ASN A 322 -47.50 -2.97 18.74
N ASN A 323 -47.46 -3.46 17.51
CA ASN A 323 -46.27 -3.84 16.76
C ASN A 323 -45.41 -5.02 17.26
N SER A 324 -45.80 -6.22 16.82
CA SER A 324 -44.83 -7.22 16.37
C SER A 324 -45.25 -7.72 14.99
N ASN A 325 -44.69 -7.08 13.96
CA ASN A 325 -44.73 -7.56 12.58
C ASN A 325 -44.04 -8.93 12.50
N SER A 326 -44.85 -9.99 12.47
CA SER A 326 -44.39 -11.38 12.34
C SER A 326 -45.53 -12.21 11.78
N LYS A 327 -45.59 -12.27 10.45
CA LYS A 327 -45.93 -13.45 9.63
C LYS A 327 -46.10 -12.99 8.18
N ASN A 328 -45.11 -13.33 7.37
CA ASN A 328 -45.35 -14.06 6.13
C ASN A 328 -44.03 -14.67 5.68
N SER A 329 -43.74 -15.84 6.25
CA SER A 329 -42.94 -16.87 5.64
C SER A 329 -43.72 -17.44 4.44
N ASN A 330 -43.77 -16.68 3.35
CA ASN A 330 -43.93 -17.27 2.03
C ASN A 330 -42.53 -17.69 1.59
N LEU A 331 -42.21 -18.94 1.94
CA LEU A 331 -41.14 -19.70 1.36
C LEU A 331 -41.54 -20.03 -0.09
N GLU A 332 -41.54 -19.02 -0.96
CA GLU A 332 -41.47 -19.27 -2.40
C GLU A 332 -40.05 -19.74 -2.68
N PHE A 333 -39.93 -21.06 -2.79
CA PHE A 333 -38.86 -21.72 -3.53
C PHE A 333 -38.78 -21.05 -4.90
N TYR A 334 -37.88 -20.08 -5.04
CA TYR A 334 -37.42 -19.68 -6.36
C TYR A 334 -36.58 -20.84 -6.88
N HIS A 335 -37.23 -21.65 -7.72
CA HIS A 335 -36.60 -22.36 -8.80
C HIS A 335 -35.49 -21.47 -9.38
N ASP A 336 -34.29 -22.04 -9.43
CA ASP A 336 -33.27 -21.66 -10.40
C ASP A 336 -33.99 -21.26 -11.70
N PRO A 337 -33.76 -20.06 -12.27
CA PRO A 337 -33.72 -20.01 -13.69
C PRO A 337 -32.51 -20.87 -14.04
N GLN A 338 -32.76 -22.17 -14.27
CA GLN A 338 -32.08 -22.83 -15.34
C GLN A 338 -32.30 -21.89 -16.52
N GLU A 339 -31.28 -21.07 -16.78
CA GLU A 339 -30.99 -20.64 -18.12
C GLU A 339 -31.26 -21.87 -18.96
N ASN A 340 -32.33 -21.78 -19.73
CA ASN A 340 -32.62 -22.69 -20.79
C ASN A 340 -31.44 -22.49 -21.75
N VAL A 341 -30.33 -23.17 -21.43
CA VAL A 341 -29.28 -23.51 -22.37
C VAL A 341 -30.02 -24.38 -23.35
N LYS A 342 -30.67 -23.71 -24.31
CA LYS A 342 -30.78 -24.24 -25.65
C LYS A 342 -29.35 -24.61 -25.98
N THR A 343 -29.04 -25.89 -25.82
CA THR A 343 -27.96 -26.58 -26.50
C THR A 343 -28.28 -26.48 -27.98
N ALA A 344 -28.17 -25.25 -28.52
CA ALA A 344 -27.86 -25.05 -29.90
C ALA A 344 -26.43 -25.57 -30.04
N SER A 345 -26.34 -26.87 -30.34
CA SER A 345 -25.22 -27.50 -31.02
C SER A 345 -25.00 -26.80 -32.36
N THR A 346 -24.58 -25.55 -32.30
CA THR A 346 -23.83 -24.92 -33.38
C THR A 346 -22.40 -25.02 -32.91
N GLN A 347 -21.59 -25.76 -33.66
CA GLN A 347 -20.13 -25.63 -33.65
C GLN A 347 -19.80 -24.18 -34.06
N GLY A 348 -20.05 -23.24 -33.14
CA GLY A 348 -19.75 -21.84 -33.30
C GLY A 348 -18.26 -21.70 -33.10
N LYS A 349 -17.57 -21.20 -34.12
CA LYS A 349 -16.16 -20.83 -34.06
C LYS A 349 -15.96 -19.95 -32.83
N ILE A 350 -15.28 -20.48 -31.81
CA ILE A 350 -14.98 -19.74 -30.60
C ILE A 350 -13.98 -18.65 -30.98
N ASP A 351 -14.44 -17.40 -30.92
CA ASP A 351 -13.59 -16.25 -31.19
C ASP A 351 -12.76 -15.93 -29.94
N VAL A 352 -11.48 -16.31 -29.95
CA VAL A 352 -10.54 -16.11 -28.85
C VAL A 352 -10.41 -14.62 -28.50
N GLY A 353 -10.59 -13.72 -29.48
CA GLY A 353 -10.58 -12.27 -29.24
C GLY A 353 -11.72 -11.80 -28.34
N LYS A 354 -12.89 -12.46 -28.41
CA LYS A 354 -14.04 -12.18 -27.55
C LYS A 354 -13.91 -12.76 -26.14
N ILE A 355 -13.08 -13.79 -25.97
CA ILE A 355 -12.77 -14.38 -24.66
C ILE A 355 -11.80 -13.50 -23.88
N LEU A 356 -10.77 -12.97 -24.52
CA LEU A 356 -9.79 -12.10 -23.86
C LEU A 356 -10.39 -10.74 -23.42
N THR A 357 -11.52 -10.35 -24.00
CA THR A 357 -12.22 -9.08 -23.72
C THR A 357 -13.49 -9.24 -22.87
N LEU A 358 -13.68 -10.40 -22.23
CA LEU A 358 -14.84 -10.71 -21.39
C LEU A 358 -15.08 -9.63 -20.31
N GLY A 359 -16.24 -8.97 -20.36
CA GLY A 359 -16.72 -8.07 -19.30
C GLY A 359 -17.31 -6.73 -19.73
N ASN A 360 -17.24 -6.38 -21.02
CA ASN A 360 -17.60 -5.02 -21.49
C ASN A 360 -18.76 -4.94 -22.50
N TYR A 361 -19.66 -5.92 -22.57
CA TYR A 361 -20.74 -5.89 -23.56
C TYR A 361 -21.83 -4.86 -23.21
N PRO A 362 -22.02 -3.78 -24.01
CA PRO A 362 -23.07 -2.80 -23.78
C PRO A 362 -24.42 -3.52 -23.76
N THR A 363 -25.25 -3.22 -22.77
CA THR A 363 -26.63 -3.72 -22.75
C THR A 363 -27.46 -2.88 -23.72
N ASP A 364 -28.51 -3.43 -24.32
CA ASP A 364 -29.38 -2.69 -25.24
C ASP A 364 -29.91 -1.38 -24.64
N GLY A 365 -30.22 -1.39 -23.34
CA GLY A 365 -30.62 -0.18 -22.61
C GLY A 365 -29.51 0.89 -22.45
N ASP A 366 -28.23 0.54 -22.60
CA ASP A 366 -27.12 1.51 -22.68
C ASP A 366 -27.11 2.22 -24.02
N ILE A 367 -27.31 1.45 -25.11
CA ILE A 367 -27.36 1.94 -26.48
C ILE A 367 -28.54 2.91 -26.63
N GLU A 368 -29.72 2.53 -26.13
CA GLU A 368 -30.90 3.40 -26.11
C GLU A 368 -30.67 4.69 -25.30
N SER A 369 -29.96 4.60 -24.17
CA SER A 369 -29.68 5.76 -23.33
C SER A 369 -28.74 6.77 -24.01
N VAL A 370 -27.81 6.27 -24.82
CA VAL A 370 -26.90 7.09 -25.64
C VAL A 370 -27.64 7.70 -26.82
N GLN A 371 -28.43 6.91 -27.56
CA GLN A 371 -29.24 7.39 -28.69
C GLN A 371 -30.22 8.49 -28.28
N ASN A 372 -30.82 8.37 -27.09
CA ASN A 372 -31.79 9.34 -26.56
C ASN A 372 -31.13 10.52 -25.82
N ASN A 373 -29.80 10.68 -25.86
CA ASN A 373 -29.04 11.72 -25.15
C ASN A 373 -29.32 11.81 -23.64
N ASN A 374 -29.77 10.71 -23.02
CA ASN A 374 -30.22 10.68 -21.64
C ASN A 374 -29.17 10.08 -20.67
N VAL A 375 -27.91 10.02 -21.11
CA VAL A 375 -26.80 9.33 -20.43
C VAL A 375 -26.57 9.84 -19.01
N GLN A 376 -26.69 11.14 -18.76
CA GLN A 376 -26.49 11.70 -17.42
C GLN A 376 -27.59 11.27 -16.42
N LYS A 377 -28.85 11.24 -16.86
CA LYS A 377 -29.95 10.79 -15.98
C LYS A 377 -29.85 9.30 -15.70
N THR A 378 -29.43 8.50 -16.69
CA THR A 378 -29.23 7.06 -16.48
C THR A 378 -28.06 6.78 -15.54
N ILE A 379 -26.93 7.48 -15.67
CA ILE A 379 -25.83 7.40 -14.70
C ILE A 379 -26.32 7.78 -13.29
N SER A 380 -27.08 8.87 -13.15
CA SER A 380 -27.61 9.32 -11.86
C SER A 380 -28.53 8.26 -11.23
N LYS A 381 -29.41 7.65 -12.02
CA LYS A 381 -30.29 6.55 -11.57
C LYS A 381 -29.49 5.31 -11.16
N LEU A 382 -28.45 4.95 -11.90
CA LEU A 382 -27.58 3.82 -11.57
C LEU A 382 -26.82 4.05 -10.26
N ILE A 383 -26.31 5.26 -10.01
CA ILE A 383 -25.61 5.61 -8.78
C ILE A 383 -26.57 5.57 -7.57
N LEU A 384 -27.81 6.04 -7.72
CA LEU A 384 -28.82 5.95 -6.68
C LEU A 384 -29.14 4.48 -6.34
N GLN A 385 -29.35 3.64 -7.35
CA GLN A 385 -29.58 2.20 -7.15
C GLN A 385 -28.38 1.50 -6.48
N LEU A 386 -27.14 1.88 -6.84
CA LEU A 386 -25.93 1.38 -6.17
C LEU A 386 -25.88 1.81 -4.70
N SER A 387 -26.27 3.04 -4.39
CA SER A 387 -26.33 3.55 -3.01
C SER A 387 -27.36 2.78 -2.17
N GLU A 388 -28.55 2.52 -2.72
CA GLU A 388 -29.60 1.71 -2.08
C GLU A 388 -29.12 0.29 -1.77
N LEU A 389 -28.52 -0.40 -2.75
CA LEU A 389 -27.96 -1.74 -2.57
C LEU A 389 -26.85 -1.75 -1.52
N ARG A 390 -25.97 -0.74 -1.51
CA ARG A 390 -24.91 -0.59 -0.50
C ARG A 390 -25.49 -0.37 0.91
N GLN A 391 -26.56 0.43 1.04
CA GLN A 391 -27.24 0.64 2.32
C GLN A 391 -27.92 -0.64 2.81
N GLY A 392 -28.58 -1.37 1.91
CA GLY A 392 -29.14 -2.70 2.19
C GLY A 392 -28.06 -3.66 2.72
N ARG A 393 -26.90 -3.70 2.06
CA ARG A 393 -25.73 -4.50 2.46
C ARG A 393 -25.18 -4.12 3.84
N LYS A 394 -25.08 -2.82 4.14
CA LYS A 394 -24.66 -2.34 5.47
C LYS A 394 -25.64 -2.75 6.56
N ARG A 395 -26.95 -2.70 6.30
CA ARG A 395 -27.99 -3.11 7.24
C ARG A 395 -27.97 -4.63 7.49
N SER A 396 -27.73 -5.42 6.44
CA SER A 396 -27.62 -6.89 6.55
C SER A 396 -26.26 -7.38 7.05
N LYS A 397 -25.29 -6.49 7.31
CA LYS A 397 -23.92 -6.81 7.74
C LYS A 397 -23.16 -7.74 6.80
N VAL A 398 -23.51 -7.77 5.52
CA VAL A 398 -22.80 -8.57 4.51
C VAL A 398 -21.59 -7.78 3.99
N SER A 399 -20.40 -8.34 4.08
CA SER A 399 -19.18 -7.66 3.59
C SER A 399 -19.03 -7.77 2.06
N LYS A 400 -19.36 -8.93 1.48
CA LYS A 400 -19.19 -9.22 0.05
C LYS A 400 -20.21 -8.46 -0.81
N VAL A 401 -19.75 -7.95 -1.94
CA VAL A 401 -20.57 -7.25 -2.95
C VAL A 401 -21.36 -8.27 -3.77
N GLY A 402 -22.65 -8.02 -4.00
CA GLY A 402 -23.50 -8.90 -4.80
C GLY A 402 -23.25 -8.78 -6.32
N PRO A 403 -23.61 -9.80 -7.12
CA PRO A 403 -23.38 -9.80 -8.57
C PRO A 403 -24.11 -8.65 -9.28
N ARG A 404 -25.33 -8.32 -8.83
CA ARG A 404 -26.12 -7.20 -9.35
C ARG A 404 -25.47 -5.83 -9.10
N GLU A 405 -24.88 -5.62 -7.90
CA GLU A 405 -24.13 -4.40 -7.56
C GLU A 405 -22.90 -4.26 -8.47
N LYS A 406 -22.19 -5.37 -8.73
CA LYS A 406 -21.05 -5.40 -9.65
C LYS A 406 -21.44 -5.05 -11.09
N GLN A 407 -22.54 -5.61 -11.59
CA GLN A 407 -23.06 -5.32 -12.93
C GLN A 407 -23.45 -3.84 -13.09
N LEU A 408 -24.17 -3.27 -12.11
CA LEU A 408 -24.56 -1.86 -12.14
C LEU A 408 -23.33 -0.92 -12.08
N TYR A 409 -22.32 -1.28 -11.28
CA TYR A 409 -21.06 -0.54 -11.21
C TYR A 409 -20.32 -0.55 -12.56
N GLN A 410 -20.14 -1.73 -13.16
CA GLN A 410 -19.51 -1.86 -14.48
C GLN A 410 -20.30 -1.10 -15.56
N ARG A 411 -21.63 -1.12 -15.49
CA ARG A 411 -22.50 -0.34 -16.38
C ARG A 411 -22.28 1.17 -16.25
N ALA A 412 -22.27 1.70 -15.02
CA ALA A 412 -22.01 3.11 -14.77
C ALA A 412 -20.59 3.52 -15.21
N GLN A 413 -19.58 2.70 -14.93
CA GLN A 413 -18.19 2.94 -15.33
C GLN A 413 -18.05 3.04 -16.86
N ARG A 414 -18.71 2.16 -17.62
CA ARG A 414 -18.68 2.18 -19.09
C ARG A 414 -19.34 3.42 -19.68
N LEU A 415 -20.52 3.80 -19.18
CA LEU A 415 -21.21 5.02 -19.62
C LEU A 415 -20.38 6.27 -19.32
N LEU A 416 -19.72 6.32 -18.16
CA LEU A 416 -18.79 7.40 -17.81
C LEU A 416 -17.55 7.42 -18.72
N ALA A 417 -16.92 6.26 -18.97
CA ALA A 417 -15.77 6.17 -19.86
C ALA A 417 -16.10 6.60 -21.30
N GLY A 418 -17.27 6.21 -21.80
CA GLY A 418 -17.79 6.68 -23.09
C GLY A 418 -18.02 8.19 -23.12
N LEU A 419 -18.62 8.75 -22.07
CA LEU A 419 -18.87 10.19 -21.95
C LEU A 419 -17.57 11.00 -21.90
N VAL A 420 -16.56 10.55 -21.13
CA VAL A 420 -15.23 11.18 -21.04
C VAL A 420 -14.50 11.13 -22.39
N SER A 421 -14.67 10.04 -23.14
CA SER A 421 -14.06 9.89 -24.47
C SER A 421 -14.68 10.86 -25.49
N GLN A 422 -15.99 11.16 -25.38
CA GLN A 422 -16.70 12.06 -26.29
C GLN A 422 -16.62 13.54 -25.89
N LYS A 423 -16.71 13.84 -24.59
CA LYS A 423 -16.65 15.20 -24.03
C LYS A 423 -15.52 15.24 -23.02
N ARG A 424 -14.43 15.97 -23.32
CA ARG A 424 -13.34 16.20 -22.36
C ARG A 424 -13.88 17.01 -21.18
N PRO A 425 -14.08 16.41 -19.99
CA PRO A 425 -14.57 17.16 -18.83
C PRO A 425 -13.47 18.11 -18.32
N GLN A 426 -13.87 19.08 -17.49
CA GLN A 426 -12.93 19.91 -16.72
C GLN A 426 -12.00 19.02 -15.87
N GLN A 427 -10.74 19.42 -15.76
CA GLN A 427 -9.70 18.66 -15.07
C GLN A 427 -10.11 18.32 -13.62
N VAL A 428 -10.12 17.03 -13.31
CA VAL A 428 -10.29 16.53 -11.94
C VAL A 428 -8.91 16.53 -11.28
N ALA A 429 -8.81 17.10 -10.08
CA ALA A 429 -7.59 17.00 -9.27
C ALA A 429 -7.42 15.54 -8.81
N LEU A 430 -6.43 14.86 -9.38
CA LEU A 430 -6.01 13.52 -8.95
C LEU A 430 -4.92 13.67 -7.89
N ASP A 431 -4.89 12.78 -6.90
CA ASP A 431 -3.74 12.67 -6.00
C ASP A 431 -2.53 12.22 -6.83
N PRO A 432 -1.39 12.95 -6.80
CA PRO A 432 -0.19 12.55 -7.55
C PRO A 432 0.45 11.27 -6.99
N ARG A 433 0.03 10.79 -5.81
CA ARG A 433 0.64 9.64 -5.14
C ARG A 433 -0.11 8.35 -5.44
N ILE A 434 0.64 7.32 -5.79
CA ILE A 434 0.13 5.97 -6.00
C ILE A 434 0.84 5.05 -5.04
N ALA A 435 0.09 4.15 -4.37
CA ALA A 435 0.67 3.16 -3.49
C ALA A 435 1.41 2.10 -4.33
N VAL A 436 2.71 1.92 -4.06
CA VAL A 436 3.57 0.95 -4.73
C VAL A 436 4.18 0.03 -3.68
N LEU A 437 4.27 -1.26 -3.99
CA LEU A 437 4.95 -2.23 -3.12
C LEU A 437 6.45 -1.92 -3.09
N THR A 438 7.02 -1.88 -1.89
CA THR A 438 8.45 -1.67 -1.68
C THR A 438 9.11 -2.97 -1.23
N HIS A 439 10.38 -3.15 -1.58
CA HIS A 439 11.16 -4.28 -1.09
C HIS A 439 11.38 -4.17 0.42
N SER A 440 11.22 -5.29 1.13
CA SER A 440 11.59 -5.43 2.53
C SER A 440 12.73 -6.44 2.62
N TYR A 441 13.78 -6.11 3.37
CA TYR A 441 14.91 -6.99 3.62
C TYR A 441 15.04 -7.26 5.11
N ALA A 442 15.43 -8.48 5.46
CA ALA A 442 15.71 -8.84 6.84
C ALA A 442 17.01 -8.15 7.32
N GLY A 443 17.10 -7.87 8.62
CA GLY A 443 18.35 -7.42 9.24
C GLY A 443 19.45 -8.47 9.06
N VAL A 444 20.68 -8.03 8.82
CA VAL A 444 21.85 -8.90 8.59
C VAL A 444 22.51 -9.31 9.92
N LEU A 445 22.20 -8.60 11.01
CA LEU A 445 22.70 -8.96 12.33
C LEU A 445 21.96 -10.21 12.83
N PRO A 446 22.69 -11.22 13.31
CA PRO A 446 22.07 -12.39 13.90
C PRO A 446 21.36 -12.00 15.20
N ASP A 447 20.20 -12.62 15.46
CA ASP A 447 19.51 -12.45 16.73
C ASP A 447 20.37 -13.01 17.87
N ASN A 448 20.58 -12.21 18.93
CA ASN A 448 21.20 -12.69 20.16
C ASN A 448 20.23 -13.64 20.88
N TRP A 449 20.51 -14.96 20.85
CA TRP A 449 19.64 -15.98 21.43
C TRP A 449 19.54 -15.99 22.97
N HIS A 450 20.16 -15.04 23.66
CA HIS A 450 20.29 -15.08 25.13
C HIS A 450 19.05 -14.65 25.94
N ASP A 451 18.01 -14.08 25.32
CA ASP A 451 16.82 -13.60 26.07
C ASP A 451 15.60 -14.53 26.05
N LYS A 452 15.68 -15.74 25.48
CA LYS A 452 14.56 -16.71 25.51
C LYS A 452 14.55 -17.61 26.76
N GLY A 453 15.39 -17.33 27.77
CA GLY A 453 15.59 -18.19 28.94
C GLY A 453 15.06 -17.67 30.29
N ILE A 454 14.64 -16.40 30.41
CA ILE A 454 14.27 -15.80 31.72
C ILE A 454 12.77 -15.47 31.78
N GLU A 455 11.90 -16.36 31.32
CA GLU A 455 10.47 -16.31 31.66
C GLU A 455 9.93 -17.73 31.82
N LYS A 456 10.34 -18.43 32.89
CA LYS A 456 9.61 -19.55 33.52
C LYS A 456 10.28 -20.05 34.80
N SER A 457 10.53 -19.17 35.77
CA SER A 457 10.68 -19.59 37.17
C SER A 457 10.28 -18.47 38.12
N GLY A 458 9.01 -18.08 38.05
CA GLY A 458 8.34 -17.34 39.13
C GLY A 458 8.20 -18.21 40.38
N LYS A 459 9.31 -18.63 41.01
CA LYS A 459 9.35 -18.99 42.42
C LYS A 459 9.79 -17.74 43.18
N ARG A 460 8.79 -16.95 43.57
CA ARG A 460 8.90 -16.01 44.69
C ARG A 460 9.45 -16.78 45.89
N SER A 461 10.74 -16.61 46.18
CA SER A 461 11.27 -16.90 47.50
C SER A 461 10.85 -15.76 48.42
N LYS A 462 9.86 -16.03 49.27
CA LYS A 462 9.63 -15.29 50.51
C LYS A 462 10.33 -16.08 51.64
N ARG A 463 10.91 -15.33 52.58
CA ARG A 463 11.54 -15.70 53.87
C ARG A 463 13.05 -15.97 53.78
N TRP A 464 13.91 -15.43 54.64
CA TRP A 464 13.76 -14.68 55.90
C TRP A 464 14.51 -13.35 55.85
#